data_AF-X0ST55-F1
#
_entry.id   AF-X0ST55-F1
#
_cell.length_a   1.000
_cell.length_b   1.000
_cell.length_c   1.000
_cell.angle_alpha   90.00
_cell.angle_beta   90.00
_cell.angle_gamma   90.00
#
_symmetry.space_group_name_H-M   'P 1'
#
loop_
_entity.id
_entity.type
_entity.pdbx_description
1 polymer ?
#
loop_
_entity_poly.entity_id
_entity_poly.type
_entity_poly.pdbx_seq_one_letter_code
_entity_poly.pdbx_strand_id
1 'polypeptide(L)'
;MVEGVSKGFNKELEIVGIGYRAQKVGEKVVLQVGYSHKVEIVPISGVSVNVTEPQRISVQGIDKQLVGDVAAKIRAVRPPDRYKGKGIRYAGERVRLKPGKSGKVGAKR
;
A
#
# COMPACT_ATOMS: atom_id res chain seq x y z
N MET A 1 21.19 12.46 -3.22
CA MET A 1 21.40 11.89 -4.57
C MET A 1 22.44 10.78 -4.55
N VAL A 2 23.60 10.93 -3.89
CA VAL A 2 24.69 9.94 -3.85
C VAL A 2 24.31 8.57 -3.23
N GLU A 3 23.57 8.53 -2.12
CA GLU A 3 23.22 7.26 -1.45
C GLU A 3 22.24 6.37 -2.24
N GLY A 4 21.40 6.99 -3.10
CA GLY A 4 20.35 6.29 -3.84
C GLY A 4 20.87 5.38 -4.95
N VAL A 5 22.00 5.75 -5.55
CA VAL A 5 22.59 5.02 -6.69
C VAL A 5 23.24 3.72 -6.23
N SER A 6 23.79 3.69 -5.01
CA SER A 6 24.47 2.49 -4.47
C SER A 6 23.56 1.54 -3.70
N LYS A 7 22.55 2.05 -2.97
CA LYS A 7 21.68 1.21 -2.13
C LYS A 7 20.27 1.02 -2.69
N GLY A 8 19.83 1.89 -3.60
CA GLY A 8 18.44 1.97 -4.03
C GLY A 8 17.51 2.47 -2.91
N PHE A 9 16.33 2.94 -3.30
CA PHE A 9 15.26 3.29 -2.36
C PHE A 9 14.17 2.23 -2.41
N ASN A 10 13.71 1.79 -1.23
CA ASN A 10 12.58 0.90 -1.08
C ASN A 10 11.55 1.54 -0.14
N LYS A 11 10.28 1.53 -0.54
CA LYS A 11 9.14 1.85 0.32
C LYS A 11 8.19 0.68 0.36
N GLU A 12 7.90 0.21 1.56
CA GLU A 12 6.97 -0.87 1.80
C GLU A 12 5.60 -0.33 2.21
N LEU A 13 4.57 -0.90 1.59
CA LEU A 13 3.17 -0.61 1.82
C LEU A 13 2.47 -1.90 2.24
N GLU A 14 1.55 -1.76 3.20
CA GLU A 14 0.74 -2.84 3.73
C GLU A 14 -0.74 -2.55 3.44
N ILE A 15 -1.44 -3.58 2.99
CA ILE A 15 -2.87 -3.54 2.71
C ILE A 15 -3.59 -4.22 3.87
N VAL A 16 -4.49 -3.50 4.52
CA VAL A 16 -5.30 -4.00 5.62
C VAL A 16 -6.75 -4.04 5.16
N GLY A 17 -7.36 -5.22 5.15
CA GLY A 17 -8.76 -5.36 4.79
C GLY A 17 -9.14 -6.79 4.42
N ILE A 18 -10.41 -7.11 4.63
CA ILE A 18 -10.97 -8.41 4.26
C ILE A 18 -11.23 -8.38 2.76
N GLY A 19 -10.66 -9.34 2.03
CA GLY A 19 -10.76 -9.43 0.57
C GLY A 19 -9.92 -8.39 -0.19
N TYR A 20 -9.09 -7.61 0.51
CA TYR A 20 -8.20 -6.65 -0.14
C TYR A 20 -6.90 -7.33 -0.56
N ARG A 21 -6.52 -7.20 -1.82
CA ARG A 21 -5.28 -7.79 -2.35
C ARG A 21 -4.71 -6.98 -3.51
N ALA A 22 -3.39 -7.02 -3.64
CA ALA A 22 -2.65 -6.60 -4.82
C ALA A 22 -2.23 -7.81 -5.65
N GLN A 23 -2.20 -7.65 -6.96
CA GLN A 23 -1.69 -8.62 -7.90
C GLN A 23 -0.81 -7.91 -8.92
N LYS A 24 0.38 -8.45 -9.19
CA LYS A 24 1.23 -7.98 -10.27
C LYS A 24 0.80 -8.67 -11.57
N VAL A 25 0.47 -7.89 -12.60
CA VAL A 25 0.08 -8.37 -13.92
C VAL A 25 1.02 -7.74 -14.95
N GLY A 26 2.05 -8.50 -15.34
CA GLY A 26 3.16 -7.98 -16.14
C GLY A 26 3.89 -6.86 -15.39
N GLU A 27 3.92 -5.68 -15.97
CA GLU A 27 4.48 -4.48 -15.35
C GLU A 27 3.46 -3.72 -14.49
N LYS A 28 2.16 -3.96 -14.67
CA LYS A 28 1.12 -3.25 -13.93
C LYS A 28 0.85 -3.89 -12.58
N VAL A 29 0.40 -3.08 -11.63
CA VAL A 29 -0.13 -3.57 -10.35
C VAL A 29 -1.63 -3.34 -10.30
N VAL A 30 -2.36 -4.42 -10.09
CA VAL A 30 -3.81 -4.44 -10.01
C VAL A 30 -4.22 -4.54 -8.55
N LEU A 31 -4.95 -3.54 -8.08
CA LEU A 31 -5.45 -3.45 -6.72
C LEU A 31 -6.94 -3.83 -6.68
N GLN A 32 -7.26 -4.78 -5.80
CA GLN A 32 -8.62 -5.13 -5.44
C GLN A 32 -8.85 -4.68 -4.00
N VAL A 33 -9.32 -3.45 -3.82
CA VAL A 33 -9.48 -2.80 -2.49
C VAL A 33 -10.93 -2.42 -2.19
N GLY A 34 -11.88 -3.22 -2.67
CA GLY A 34 -13.31 -3.06 -2.42
C GLY A 34 -14.02 -2.07 -3.34
N TYR A 35 -13.40 -1.66 -4.45
CA TYR A 35 -14.08 -1.00 -5.57
C TYR A 35 -14.71 -2.04 -6.50
N SER A 36 -15.77 -1.67 -7.22
CA SER A 36 -16.46 -2.57 -8.16
C SER A 36 -15.60 -2.95 -9.37
N HIS A 37 -14.71 -2.06 -9.80
CA HIS A 37 -13.73 -2.33 -10.84
C HIS A 37 -12.32 -2.44 -10.24
N LYS A 38 -11.44 -3.17 -10.93
CA LYS A 38 -10.05 -3.31 -10.53
C LYS A 38 -9.31 -2.00 -10.81
N VAL A 39 -8.50 -1.54 -9.87
CA VAL A 39 -7.68 -0.33 -10.05
C VAL A 39 -6.32 -0.75 -10.55
N GLU A 40 -5.96 -0.37 -11.77
CA GLU A 40 -4.66 -0.63 -12.36
C GLU A 40 -3.72 0.56 -12.14
N ILE A 41 -2.50 0.28 -11.69
CA ILE A 41 -1.44 1.26 -11.53
C ILE A 41 -0.29 0.83 -12.45
N VAL A 42 0.02 1.68 -13.41
CA VAL A 42 1.18 1.52 -14.28
C VAL A 42 2.35 2.24 -13.60
N PRO A 43 3.43 1.53 -13.21
CA PRO A 43 4.62 2.17 -12.68
C PRO A 43 5.27 3.05 -13.76
N ILE A 44 5.80 4.19 -13.32
CA ILE A 44 6.59 5.10 -14.17
C ILE A 44 7.98 4.48 -14.38
N SER A 45 8.62 4.76 -15.51
CA SER A 45 9.98 4.31 -15.82
C SER A 45 10.96 4.64 -14.69
N GLY A 46 11.80 3.67 -14.32
CA GLY A 46 12.78 3.82 -13.22
C GLY A 46 12.27 3.46 -11.82
N VAL A 47 10.99 3.08 -11.68
CA VAL A 47 10.42 2.56 -10.43
C VAL A 47 9.81 1.17 -10.68
N SER A 48 10.25 0.18 -9.92
CA SER A 48 9.70 -1.17 -9.93
C SER A 48 8.73 -1.35 -8.77
N VAL A 49 7.53 -1.84 -9.05
CA VAL A 49 6.57 -2.21 -8.01
C VAL A 49 6.46 -3.73 -7.97
N ASN A 50 6.80 -4.30 -6.82
CA ASN A 50 6.74 -5.72 -6.56
C ASN A 50 5.68 -6.00 -5.50
N VAL A 51 4.97 -7.13 -5.69
CA VAL A 51 3.98 -7.62 -4.73
C VAL A 51 4.60 -8.85 -4.08
N THR A 52 5.15 -8.69 -2.89
CA THR A 52 5.80 -9.77 -2.14
C THR A 52 4.75 -10.73 -1.57
N GLU A 53 3.66 -10.17 -1.07
CA GLU A 53 2.48 -10.89 -0.59
C GLU A 53 1.23 -10.19 -1.12
N PRO A 54 0.07 -10.87 -1.20
CA PRO A 54 -1.18 -10.21 -1.60
C PRO A 54 -1.51 -8.95 -0.77
N GLN A 55 -1.06 -8.89 0.49
CA GLN A 55 -1.21 -7.73 1.38
C GLN A 55 0.04 -6.84 1.48
N ARG A 56 1.17 -7.15 0.84
CA ARG A 56 2.41 -6.35 0.93
C ARG A 56 2.94 -5.97 -0.43
N ILE A 57 3.12 -4.66 -0.63
CA ILE A 57 3.66 -4.07 -1.85
C ILE A 57 5.00 -3.41 -1.51
N SER A 58 6.04 -3.71 -2.28
CA SER A 58 7.33 -3.02 -2.24
C SER A 58 7.49 -2.15 -3.48
N VAL A 59 7.83 -0.87 -3.27
CA VAL A 59 8.11 0.11 -4.33
C VAL A 59 9.60 0.40 -4.29
N GLN A 60 10.33 -0.01 -5.31
CA GLN A 60 11.78 0.08 -5.40
C GLN A 60 12.20 0.97 -6.57
N GLY A 61 13.27 1.75 -6.42
CA GLY A 61 13.79 2.58 -7.51
C GLY A 61 15.06 3.34 -7.14
N ILE A 62 15.61 4.04 -8.12
CA ILE A 62 16.87 4.80 -7.99
C ILE A 62 16.61 6.20 -7.42
N ASP A 63 15.45 6.78 -7.73
CA ASP A 63 15.06 8.12 -7.26
C ASP A 63 14.05 8.06 -6.10
N LYS A 64 14.42 8.71 -4.99
CA LYS A 64 13.60 8.82 -3.77
C LYS A 64 12.30 9.58 -4.03
N GLN A 65 12.31 10.59 -4.90
CA GLN A 65 11.11 11.39 -5.20
C GLN A 65 10.09 10.53 -5.94
N LEU A 66 10.50 9.93 -7.06
CA LEU A 66 9.62 9.04 -7.85
C LEU A 66 9.10 7.84 -7.04
N VAL A 67 9.96 7.18 -6.24
CA VAL A 67 9.53 6.09 -5.35
C VAL A 67 8.51 6.59 -4.33
N GLY A 68 8.72 7.79 -3.78
CA GLY A 68 7.80 8.44 -2.86
C GLY A 68 6.44 8.74 -3.49
N ASP A 69 6.45 9.30 -4.69
CA ASP A 69 5.25 9.71 -5.43
C ASP A 69 4.42 8.50 -5.86
N VAL A 70 5.07 7.45 -6.38
CA VAL A 70 4.38 6.20 -6.74
C VAL A 70 3.77 5.55 -5.50
N ALA A 71 4.51 5.47 -4.39
CA ALA A 71 3.98 4.92 -3.15
C ALA A 71 2.82 5.77 -2.58
N ALA A 72 2.88 7.10 -2.70
CA ALA A 72 1.81 8.00 -2.30
C ALA A 72 0.56 7.83 -3.17
N LYS A 73 0.71 7.68 -4.49
CA LYS A 73 -0.39 7.39 -5.41
C LYS A 73 -1.09 6.08 -5.05
N ILE A 74 -0.33 5.02 -4.76
CA ILE A 74 -0.88 3.72 -4.32
C ILE A 74 -1.67 3.89 -3.01
N ARG A 75 -1.12 4.60 -2.01
CA ARG A 75 -1.81 4.89 -0.75
C ARG A 75 -3.09 5.72 -0.94
N ALA A 76 -3.08 6.67 -1.88
CA ALA A 76 -4.22 7.54 -2.15
C ALA A 76 -5.45 6.80 -2.71
N VAL A 77 -5.25 5.64 -3.38
CA VAL A 77 -6.37 4.82 -3.89
C VAL A 77 -7.31 4.42 -2.76
N ARG A 78 -6.77 4.00 -1.62
CA ARG A 78 -7.57 3.64 -0.46
C ARG A 78 -6.82 3.98 0.83
N PRO A 79 -6.90 5.22 1.32
CA PRO A 79 -6.22 5.60 2.56
C PRO A 79 -6.77 4.80 3.75
N PRO A 80 -5.98 4.64 4.83
CA PRO A 80 -6.40 3.89 6.00
C PRO A 80 -7.57 4.62 6.69
N ASP A 81 -8.63 3.88 6.97
CA ASP A 81 -9.83 4.46 7.58
C ASP A 81 -9.62 4.78 9.07
N ARG A 82 -10.32 5.81 9.55
CA ARG A 82 -10.15 6.33 10.92
C ARG A 82 -10.79 5.45 12.00
N TYR A 83 -11.50 4.37 11.67
CA TYR A 83 -12.18 3.52 12.65
C TYR A 83 -11.59 2.11 12.72
N LYS A 84 -11.43 1.43 11.58
CA LYS A 84 -10.97 0.04 11.49
C LYS A 84 -9.54 -0.10 10.94
N GLY A 85 -8.90 0.99 10.52
CA GLY A 85 -7.57 0.98 9.91
C GLY A 85 -7.48 0.23 8.58
N LYS A 86 -8.61 -0.09 7.94
CA LYS A 86 -8.69 -0.73 6.63
C LYS A 86 -8.26 0.25 5.55
N GLY A 87 -7.47 -0.22 4.60
CA GLY A 87 -6.89 0.55 3.52
C GLY A 87 -5.42 0.20 3.33
N ILE A 88 -4.73 1.04 2.57
CA ILE A 88 -3.31 0.92 2.27
C ILE A 88 -2.56 1.90 3.17
N ARG A 89 -1.57 1.40 3.91
CA ARG A 89 -0.71 2.21 4.79
C ARG A 89 0.76 1.91 4.50
N TYR A 90 1.66 2.76 4.98
CA TYR A 90 3.07 2.38 4.98
C TYR A 90 3.33 1.27 6.01
N ALA A 91 4.32 0.42 5.74
CA ALA A 91 4.74 -0.59 6.70
C ALA A 91 5.13 0.08 8.04
N GLY A 92 4.50 -0.35 9.13
CA GLY A 92 4.71 0.23 10.47
C GLY A 92 4.03 1.58 10.74
N GLU A 93 3.20 2.11 9.83
CA GLU A 93 2.46 3.36 10.05
C GLU A 93 1.46 3.23 11.20
N ARG A 94 1.62 4.03 12.25
CA ARG A 94 0.65 4.13 13.35
C ARG A 94 -0.59 4.90 12.92
N VAL A 95 -1.68 4.17 12.63
CA VAL A 95 -2.98 4.76 12.29
C VAL A 95 -3.75 5.10 13.56
N ARG A 96 -4.13 6.38 13.74
CA ARG A 96 -4.97 6.80 14.86
C ARG A 96 -6.42 6.37 14.63
N LEU A 97 -6.85 5.37 15.40
CA LEU A 97 -8.23 4.87 15.36
C LEU A 97 -9.10 5.66 16.34
N LYS A 98 -10.29 6.08 15.88
CA LYS A 98 -11.36 6.57 16.73
C LYS A 98 -12.13 5.38 17.30
N PRO A 99 -12.54 5.42 18.57
CA PRO A 99 -13.44 4.41 19.13
C PRO A 99 -14.76 4.49 18.36
N GLY A 100 -15.06 3.45 17.57
CA GLY A 100 -16.37 3.26 16.94
C GLY A 100 -17.33 2.54 17.89
N LYS A 101 -18.45 2.03 17.34
CA LYS A 101 -19.38 1.12 18.07
C LYS A 101 -18.77 -0.25 18.45
N SER A 102 -17.45 -0.43 18.30
CA SER A 102 -16.77 -1.71 18.53
C SER A 102 -16.60 -2.09 19.99
N GLY A 103 -17.12 -1.30 20.95
CA GLY A 103 -17.29 -1.75 22.34
C GLY A 103 -18.19 -2.99 22.50
N LYS A 104 -18.87 -3.46 21.43
CA LYS A 104 -19.78 -4.62 21.48
C LYS A 104 -19.35 -5.86 20.71
N VAL A 105 -18.29 -5.84 19.90
CA VAL A 105 -17.92 -7.01 19.08
C VAL A 105 -16.43 -7.30 19.21
N GLY A 106 -16.04 -7.77 20.39
CA GLY A 106 -14.67 -8.16 20.69
C GLY A 106 -14.53 -9.01 21.96
N ALA A 107 -15.63 -9.59 22.45
CA ALA A 107 -15.56 -10.75 23.33
C ALA A 107 -15.63 -11.99 22.45
N LYS A 108 -14.48 -12.46 21.98
CA LYS A 108 -14.32 -13.87 21.63
C LYS A 108 -13.07 -14.35 22.33
N ARG A 109 -13.32 -15.22 23.30
CA ARG A 109 -12.36 -16.17 23.89
C ARG A 109 -11.57 -16.87 22.81
#